data_AF-G9KAV7-F1
#
_entry.id   AF-G9KAV7-F1
#
_cell.length_a   1.000
_cell.length_b   1.000
_cell.length_c   1.000
_cell.angle_alpha   90.00
_cell.angle_beta   90.00
_cell.angle_gamma   90.00
#
_symmetry.space_group_name_H-M   'P 1'
#
loop_
_entity.id
_entity.type
_entity.pdbx_description
1 polymer ?
#
loop_
_entity_poly.entity_id
_entity_poly.type
_entity_poly.pdbx_seq_one_letter_code
_entity_poly.pdbx_strand_id
1 'polypeptide(L)'
;KTESRRITHISAEQKRRFNIKLGFDTLHGLVSSLSAQPGLKVSKATTLQKTAEYIAMLQQERAAMQEEAQQLRDQIEELNAAINLCQQQLPATGVPITHQRFDQMRDMFDEYVRTRTLHNWKFWVFSILIRPLFESFNGMVSTASLQSLRQTSLAWLDQYCSLPALRPTVLNSLRQLSTSTSILTDPGCIPEQATRAVTEGTLGK
;
A
#
# COMPACT_ATOMS: atom_id res chain seq x y z
N LYS A 1 -20.10 -64.81 53.09
CA LYS A 1 -20.67 -63.51 52.63
C LYS A 1 -19.68 -62.34 52.76
N THR A 2 -18.90 -62.25 53.83
CA THR A 2 -17.85 -61.22 54.04
C THR A 2 -16.68 -61.33 53.05
N GLU A 3 -16.22 -62.54 52.73
CA GLU A 3 -15.09 -62.76 51.81
C GLU A 3 -15.38 -62.29 50.38
N SER A 4 -16.60 -62.55 49.87
CA SER A 4 -17.03 -62.05 48.56
C SER A 4 -17.03 -60.52 48.48
N ARG A 5 -17.46 -59.82 49.55
CA ARG A 5 -17.38 -58.35 49.62
C ARG A 5 -15.93 -57.85 49.62
N ARG A 6 -15.03 -58.55 50.31
CA ARG A 6 -13.60 -58.22 50.36
C ARG A 6 -12.95 -58.34 48.97
N ILE A 7 -13.23 -59.41 48.24
CA ILE A 7 -12.71 -59.63 46.88
C ILE A 7 -13.22 -58.56 45.91
N THR A 8 -14.52 -58.24 45.95
CA THR A 8 -15.09 -57.15 45.13
C THR A 8 -14.45 -55.80 45.44
N HIS A 9 -14.22 -55.50 46.72
CA HIS A 9 -13.55 -54.26 47.13
C HIS A 9 -12.11 -54.17 46.61
N ILE A 10 -11.34 -55.26 46.69
CA ILE A 10 -9.96 -55.31 46.17
C ILE A 10 -9.94 -55.12 44.65
N SER A 11 -10.83 -55.80 43.92
CA SER A 11 -10.94 -55.67 42.45
C SER A 11 -11.30 -54.23 42.05
N ALA A 12 -12.25 -53.61 42.74
CA ALA A 12 -12.63 -52.23 42.51
C ALA A 12 -11.46 -51.26 42.77
N GLU A 13 -10.71 -51.46 43.85
CA GLU A 13 -9.54 -50.62 44.17
C GLU A 13 -8.38 -50.84 43.17
N GLN A 14 -8.15 -52.06 42.69
CA GLN A 14 -7.18 -52.32 41.62
C GLN A 14 -7.56 -51.58 40.33
N LYS A 15 -8.83 -51.64 39.92
CA LYS A 15 -9.33 -50.89 38.76
C LYS A 15 -9.16 -49.38 38.93
N ARG A 16 -9.46 -48.84 40.11
CA ARG A 16 -9.23 -47.43 40.44
C ARG A 16 -7.75 -47.05 40.32
N ARG A 17 -6.84 -47.84 40.88
CA ARG A 17 -5.38 -47.60 40.80
C ARG A 17 -4.85 -47.67 39.36
N PHE A 18 -5.36 -48.61 38.58
CA PHE A 18 -5.01 -48.73 37.16
C PHE A 18 -5.43 -47.47 36.39
N ASN A 19 -6.65 -46.99 36.59
CA ASN A 19 -7.12 -45.75 35.95
C ASN A 19 -6.28 -44.54 36.35
N ILE A 20 -5.89 -44.42 37.63
CA ILE A 20 -4.98 -43.35 38.09
C ILE A 20 -3.63 -43.45 37.39
N LYS A 21 -3.06 -44.66 37.27
CA LYS A 21 -1.78 -44.88 36.58
C LYS A 21 -1.88 -44.44 35.11
N LEU A 22 -2.94 -44.83 34.41
CA LEU A 22 -3.19 -44.41 33.03
C LEU A 22 -3.28 -42.88 32.90
N GLY A 23 -3.88 -42.21 33.88
CA GLY A 23 -3.89 -40.74 33.96
C GLY A 23 -2.49 -40.13 34.07
N PHE A 24 -1.60 -40.71 34.88
CA PHE A 24 -0.20 -40.28 34.95
C PHE A 24 0.55 -40.51 33.65
N ASP A 25 0.35 -41.66 32.99
CA ASP A 25 0.97 -41.96 31.70
C ASP A 25 0.51 -40.95 30.63
N THR A 26 -0.77 -40.55 30.66
CA THR A 26 -1.33 -39.51 29.78
C THR A 26 -0.72 -38.14 30.05
N LEU A 27 -0.62 -37.74 31.32
CA LEU A 27 0.02 -36.46 31.71
C LEU A 27 1.47 -36.38 31.24
N HIS A 28 2.21 -37.49 31.33
CA HIS A 28 3.59 -37.56 30.86
C HIS A 28 3.70 -37.31 29.35
N GLY A 29 2.71 -37.75 28.56
CA GLY A 29 2.65 -37.49 27.12
C GLY A 29 2.28 -36.05 26.76
N LEU A 30 1.47 -35.38 27.58
CA LEU A 30 0.98 -34.01 27.30
C LEU A 30 1.94 -32.91 27.75
N VAL A 31 2.70 -33.13 28.83
CA VAL A 31 3.61 -32.11 29.37
C VAL A 31 4.91 -32.13 28.57
N SER A 32 5.22 -31.04 27.86
CA SER A 32 6.40 -30.95 26.96
C SER A 32 7.71 -31.30 27.66
N SER A 33 7.91 -30.87 28.91
CA SER A 33 9.14 -31.12 29.66
C SER A 33 9.31 -32.59 30.08
N LEU A 34 8.22 -33.35 30.16
CA LEU A 34 8.23 -34.77 30.54
C LEU A 34 8.30 -35.66 29.28
N SER A 35 7.50 -35.35 28.25
CA SER A 35 7.50 -36.08 26.98
C SER A 35 8.83 -36.02 26.23
N ALA A 36 9.59 -34.93 26.37
CA ALA A 36 10.94 -34.80 25.82
C ALA A 36 11.97 -35.76 26.43
N GLN A 37 11.67 -36.40 27.57
CA GLN A 37 12.55 -37.37 28.23
C GLN A 37 11.83 -38.71 28.52
N PRO A 38 11.52 -39.51 27.49
CA PRO A 38 10.70 -40.72 27.60
C PRO A 38 11.33 -41.86 28.43
N GLY A 39 12.64 -41.79 28.73
CA GLY A 39 13.35 -42.78 29.55
C GLY A 39 13.53 -42.42 31.02
N LEU A 40 13.15 -41.20 31.45
CA LEU A 40 13.39 -40.74 32.81
C LEU A 40 12.27 -41.21 33.74
N LYS A 41 12.60 -41.98 34.78
CA LYS A 41 11.63 -42.39 35.81
C LYS A 41 11.33 -41.22 36.75
N VAL A 42 10.35 -40.40 36.38
CA VAL A 42 9.91 -39.25 37.16
C VAL A 42 8.92 -39.68 38.25
N SER A 43 9.04 -39.12 39.45
CA SER A 43 8.12 -39.42 40.54
C SER A 43 6.71 -38.88 40.26
N LYS A 44 5.67 -39.46 40.88
CA LYS A 44 4.30 -38.93 40.78
C LYS A 44 4.20 -37.49 41.26
N ALA A 45 4.91 -37.14 42.35
CA ALA A 45 4.92 -35.78 42.88
C ALA A 45 5.54 -34.79 41.88
N THR A 46 6.67 -35.16 41.28
CA THR A 46 7.34 -34.35 40.25
C THR A 46 6.48 -34.20 38.99
N THR A 47 5.77 -35.26 38.60
CA THR A 47 4.85 -35.22 37.45
C THR A 47 3.73 -34.21 37.69
N LEU A 48 3.11 -34.23 38.87
CA LEU A 48 2.07 -33.27 39.24
C LEU A 48 2.61 -31.83 39.28
N GLN A 49 3.79 -31.64 39.86
CA GLN A 49 4.45 -30.33 39.94
C GLN A 49 4.73 -29.76 38.53
N LYS A 50 5.34 -30.56 37.65
CA LYS A 50 5.65 -30.15 36.27
C LYS A 50 4.39 -29.91 35.45
N THR A 51 3.33 -30.67 35.70
CA THR A 51 2.02 -30.44 35.08
C THR A 51 1.43 -29.10 35.52
N ALA A 52 1.48 -28.77 36.80
CA ALA A 52 0.97 -27.49 37.31
C ALA A 52 1.76 -26.30 36.75
N GLU A 53 3.08 -26.39 36.68
CA GLU A 53 3.95 -25.40 36.04
C GLU A 53 3.58 -25.22 34.55
N TYR A 54 3.37 -26.33 33.83
CA TYR A 54 3.01 -26.30 32.42
C TYR A 54 1.64 -25.67 32.17
N ILE A 55 0.65 -25.96 33.03
CA ILE A 55 -0.67 -25.31 32.97
C ILE A 55 -0.54 -23.80 33.18
N ALA A 56 0.24 -23.36 34.17
CA ALA A 56 0.46 -21.93 34.43
C ALA A 56 1.13 -21.24 33.23
N MET A 57 2.13 -21.89 32.63
CA MET A 57 2.79 -21.40 31.42
C MET A 57 1.81 -21.26 30.25
N LEU A 58 1.01 -22.29 29.97
CA LEU A 58 0.00 -22.24 28.89
C LEU A 58 -1.07 -21.17 29.15
N GLN A 59 -1.47 -20.94 30.40
CA GLN A 59 -2.40 -19.88 30.75
C GLN A 59 -1.81 -18.49 30.49
N GLN A 60 -0.53 -18.30 30.82
CA GLN A 60 0.19 -17.05 30.55
C GLN A 60 0.34 -16.83 29.04
N GLU A 61 0.73 -17.86 28.28
CA GLU A 61 0.89 -17.80 26.83
C GLU A 61 -0.45 -17.48 26.13
N ARG A 62 -1.55 -18.10 26.60
CA ARG A 62 -2.89 -17.78 26.12
C ARG A 62 -3.27 -16.33 26.39
N ALA A 63 -2.94 -15.81 27.57
CA ALA A 63 -3.22 -14.41 27.93
C ALA A 63 -2.42 -13.45 27.04
N ALA A 64 -1.13 -13.71 26.82
CA ALA A 64 -0.29 -12.91 25.94
C ALA A 64 -0.80 -12.90 24.49
N MET A 65 -1.17 -14.07 23.94
CA MET A 65 -1.76 -14.15 22.60
C MET A 65 -3.09 -13.40 22.51
N GLN A 66 -3.91 -13.40 23.57
CA GLN A 66 -5.17 -12.65 23.61
C GLN A 66 -4.93 -11.14 23.64
N GLU A 67 -3.93 -10.67 24.38
CA GLU A 67 -3.53 -9.27 24.43
C GLU A 67 -3.00 -8.79 23.07
N GLU A 68 -2.09 -9.55 22.45
CA GLU A 68 -1.57 -9.24 21.11
C GLU A 68 -2.69 -9.22 20.06
N ALA A 69 -3.61 -10.19 20.10
CA ALA A 69 -4.77 -10.21 19.21
C ALA A 69 -5.68 -8.98 19.40
N GLN A 70 -5.83 -8.48 20.63
CA GLN A 70 -6.58 -7.26 20.89
C GLN A 70 -5.83 -6.02 20.36
N GLN A 71 -4.53 -5.91 20.62
CA GLN A 71 -3.71 -4.81 20.10
C GLN A 71 -3.72 -4.75 18.56
N LEU A 72 -3.69 -5.90 17.89
CA LEU A 72 -3.80 -5.98 16.43
C LEU A 72 -5.19 -5.56 15.94
N ARG A 73 -6.27 -5.89 16.68
CA ARG A 73 -7.63 -5.42 16.36
C ARG A 73 -7.74 -3.91 16.49
N ASP A 74 -7.16 -3.34 17.54
CA ASP A 74 -7.15 -1.90 17.77
C ASP A 74 -6.36 -1.17 16.66
N GLN A 75 -5.21 -1.71 16.25
CA GLN A 75 -4.44 -1.19 15.10
C GLN A 75 -5.22 -1.28 13.79
N ILE A 76 -5.96 -2.38 13.56
CA ILE A 76 -6.84 -2.51 12.39
C ILE A 76 -7.92 -1.42 12.42
N GLU A 77 -8.52 -1.15 13.57
CA GLU A 77 -9.54 -0.10 13.72
C GLU A 77 -8.94 1.29 13.47
N GLU A 78 -7.77 1.59 14.03
CA GLU A 78 -7.04 2.84 13.82
C GLU A 78 -6.69 3.04 12.33
N LEU A 79 -6.12 2.02 11.68
CA LEU A 79 -5.78 2.07 10.26
C LEU A 79 -7.04 2.23 9.40
N ASN A 80 -8.12 1.52 9.71
CA ASN A 80 -9.40 1.68 9.01
C ASN A 80 -9.97 3.09 9.19
N ALA A 81 -9.86 3.68 10.38
CA ALA A 81 -10.28 5.06 10.61
C ALA A 81 -9.46 6.06 9.78
N ALA A 82 -8.13 5.87 9.71
CA ALA A 82 -7.25 6.68 8.87
C ALA A 82 -7.56 6.51 7.37
N ILE A 83 -7.81 5.28 6.91
CA ILE A 83 -8.23 4.99 5.53
C ILE A 83 -9.57 5.68 5.23
N ASN A 84 -10.55 5.57 6.12
CA ASN A 84 -11.85 6.22 5.96
C ASN A 84 -11.72 7.74 5.89
N LEU A 85 -10.87 8.35 6.71
CA LEU A 85 -10.60 9.78 6.64
C LEU A 85 -10.01 10.19 5.28
N CYS A 86 -9.02 9.45 4.80
CA CYS A 86 -8.46 9.64 3.47
C CYS A 86 -9.53 9.47 2.38
N GLN A 87 -10.40 8.48 2.50
CA GLN A 87 -11.48 8.22 1.55
C GLN A 87 -12.56 9.31 1.56
N GLN A 88 -12.86 9.91 2.71
CA GLN A 88 -13.78 11.06 2.80
C GLN A 88 -13.22 12.32 2.14
N GLN A 89 -11.90 12.42 2.04
CA GLN A 89 -11.22 13.47 1.28
C GLN A 89 -11.21 13.17 -0.23
N LEU A 90 -11.55 11.94 -0.64
CA LEU A 90 -11.72 11.60 -2.05
C LEU A 90 -13.09 12.08 -2.57
N PRO A 91 -13.17 12.58 -3.80
CA PRO A 91 -14.45 12.89 -4.43
C PRO A 91 -15.32 11.63 -4.57
N ALA A 92 -16.65 11.78 -4.53
CA ALA A 92 -17.65 10.71 -4.45
C ALA A 92 -17.63 9.63 -5.57
N THR A 93 -16.76 9.76 -6.55
CA THR A 93 -16.55 8.82 -7.65
C THR A 93 -15.22 8.06 -7.42
N GLY A 94 -15.28 6.91 -6.76
CA GLY A 94 -14.13 6.12 -6.29
C GLY A 94 -13.24 5.44 -7.35
N VAL A 95 -12.93 6.09 -8.48
CA VAL A 95 -12.04 5.62 -9.57
C VAL A 95 -11.29 6.85 -10.14
N PRO A 96 -10.00 6.77 -10.55
CA PRO A 96 -9.13 7.96 -10.64
C PRO A 96 -9.57 8.91 -11.76
N ILE A 97 -10.27 9.97 -11.37
CA ILE A 97 -10.53 11.14 -12.22
C ILE A 97 -9.23 11.72 -12.77
N THR A 98 -8.09 11.51 -12.09
CA THR A 98 -6.80 12.03 -12.51
C THR A 98 -6.37 11.55 -13.90
N HIS A 99 -6.48 10.26 -14.27
CA HIS A 99 -5.98 9.81 -15.59
C HIS A 99 -6.87 10.24 -16.77
N GLN A 100 -8.18 10.00 -16.71
CA GLN A 100 -9.10 10.37 -17.81
C GLN A 100 -9.18 11.90 -18.01
N ARG A 101 -9.19 12.67 -16.92
CA ARG A 101 -9.11 14.14 -17.02
C ARG A 101 -7.77 14.58 -17.58
N PHE A 102 -6.67 13.93 -17.20
CA PHE A 102 -5.35 14.28 -17.70
C PHE A 102 -5.26 14.06 -19.21
N ASP A 103 -5.78 12.94 -19.69
CA ASP A 103 -5.86 12.63 -21.13
C ASP A 103 -6.80 13.60 -21.85
N GLN A 104 -7.97 13.92 -21.30
CA GLN A 104 -8.89 14.89 -21.89
C GLN A 104 -8.28 16.30 -21.98
N MET A 105 -7.64 16.78 -20.93
CA MET A 105 -6.99 18.09 -20.92
C MET A 105 -5.81 18.13 -21.90
N ARG A 106 -5.07 17.02 -22.03
CA ARG A 106 -4.01 16.87 -23.03
C ARG A 106 -4.58 16.92 -24.45
N ASP A 107 -5.66 16.20 -24.73
CA ASP A 107 -6.33 16.24 -26.04
C ASP A 107 -6.84 17.66 -26.36
N MET A 108 -7.40 18.39 -25.38
CA MET A 108 -7.81 19.79 -25.54
C MET A 108 -6.61 20.73 -25.81
N PHE A 109 -5.49 20.50 -25.13
CA PHE A 109 -4.26 21.26 -25.38
C PHE A 109 -3.71 21.00 -26.77
N ASP A 110 -3.68 19.74 -27.21
CA ASP A 110 -3.19 19.35 -28.53
C ASP A 110 -4.08 19.93 -29.64
N GLU A 111 -5.40 19.95 -29.46
CA GLU A 111 -6.34 20.62 -30.36
C GLU A 111 -6.08 22.13 -30.45
N TYR A 112 -5.89 22.78 -29.30
CA TYR A 112 -5.59 24.21 -29.25
C TYR A 112 -4.25 24.52 -29.94
N VAL A 113 -3.22 23.70 -29.69
CA VAL A 113 -1.91 23.84 -30.35
C VAL A 113 -2.04 23.67 -31.86
N ARG A 114 -2.80 22.69 -32.34
CA ARG A 114 -3.05 22.49 -33.77
C ARG A 114 -3.70 23.72 -34.39
N THR A 115 -4.82 24.16 -33.84
CA THR A 115 -5.59 25.31 -34.36
C THR A 115 -4.74 26.58 -34.41
N ARG A 116 -3.99 26.87 -33.34
CA ARG A 116 -3.14 28.08 -33.25
C ARG A 116 -1.91 27.99 -34.13
N THR A 117 -1.33 26.80 -34.30
CA THR A 117 -0.18 26.56 -35.19
C THR A 117 -0.55 26.76 -36.66
N LEU A 118 -1.72 26.26 -37.09
CA LEU A 118 -2.23 26.47 -38.45
C LEU A 118 -2.49 27.94 -38.76
N HIS A 119 -2.86 28.74 -37.76
CA HIS A 119 -3.00 30.19 -37.91
C HIS A 119 -1.65 30.92 -37.87
N ASN A 120 -0.73 30.50 -37.01
CA ASN A 120 0.60 31.08 -36.87
C ASN A 120 1.60 30.03 -36.38
N TRP A 121 2.49 29.60 -37.26
CA TRP A 121 3.47 28.54 -36.99
C TRP A 121 4.38 28.85 -35.79
N LYS A 122 4.62 30.13 -35.46
CA LYS A 122 5.45 30.51 -34.30
C LYS A 122 4.84 30.03 -32.97
N PHE A 123 3.52 29.83 -32.94
CA PHE A 123 2.84 29.27 -31.78
C PHE A 123 3.29 27.84 -31.47
N TRP A 124 3.68 27.07 -32.48
CA TRP A 124 4.19 25.72 -32.29
C TRP A 124 5.48 25.70 -31.45
N VAL A 125 6.42 26.61 -31.73
CA VAL A 125 7.64 26.78 -30.92
C VAL A 125 7.28 27.11 -29.48
N PHE A 126 6.35 28.05 -29.28
CA PHE A 126 5.85 28.37 -27.94
C PHE A 126 5.20 27.15 -27.27
N SER A 127 4.46 26.32 -28.00
CA SER A 127 3.81 25.12 -27.46
C SER A 127 4.82 24.11 -26.93
N ILE A 128 5.99 23.97 -27.56
CA ILE A 128 7.07 23.07 -27.10
C ILE A 128 7.69 23.59 -25.81
N LEU A 129 7.82 24.91 -25.66
CA LEU A 129 8.33 25.54 -24.45
C LEU A 129 7.36 25.41 -23.28
N ILE A 130 6.05 25.56 -23.54
CA ILE A 130 5.02 25.59 -22.49
C ILE A 130 4.51 24.20 -22.11
N ARG A 131 4.63 23.19 -22.99
CA ARG A 131 4.09 21.84 -22.76
C ARG A 131 4.54 21.22 -21.43
N PRO A 132 5.82 21.27 -21.02
CA PRO A 132 6.22 20.73 -19.71
C PRO A 132 5.56 21.44 -18.52
N LEU A 133 5.30 22.74 -18.64
CA LEU A 133 4.60 23.52 -17.62
C LEU A 133 3.11 23.21 -17.60
N PHE A 134 2.51 22.99 -18.77
CA PHE A 134 1.12 22.54 -18.86
C PHE A 134 0.94 21.16 -18.21
N GLU A 135 1.83 20.20 -18.49
CA GLU A 135 1.76 18.87 -17.91
C GLU A 135 1.93 18.89 -16.39
N SER A 136 2.89 19.66 -15.87
CA SER A 136 3.06 19.80 -14.41
C SER A 136 1.89 20.52 -13.75
N PHE A 137 1.31 21.55 -14.39
CA PHE A 137 0.12 22.24 -13.91
C PHE A 137 -1.06 21.28 -13.82
N ASN A 138 -1.31 20.54 -14.90
CA ASN A 138 -2.42 19.59 -14.98
C ASN A 138 -2.28 18.45 -13.97
N GLY A 139 -1.05 18.07 -13.60
CA GLY A 139 -0.78 17.06 -12.59
C GLY A 139 -0.87 17.55 -11.13
N MET A 140 -0.52 18.83 -10.88
CA MET A 140 -0.43 19.36 -9.51
C MET A 140 -1.66 20.16 -9.06
N VAL A 141 -2.33 20.85 -9.99
CA VAL A 141 -3.39 21.80 -9.65
C VAL A 141 -4.75 21.12 -9.52
N SER A 142 -5.32 21.20 -8.33
CA SER A 142 -6.65 20.69 -8.02
C SER A 142 -7.74 21.65 -8.49
N THR A 143 -8.86 21.12 -8.96
CA THR A 143 -10.09 21.90 -9.22
C THR A 143 -11.24 21.45 -8.32
N ALA A 144 -10.95 20.76 -7.22
CA ALA A 144 -11.97 20.23 -6.31
C ALA A 144 -12.78 21.33 -5.62
N SER A 145 -12.17 22.50 -5.39
CA SER A 145 -12.82 23.69 -4.86
C SER A 145 -12.05 24.95 -5.26
N LEU A 146 -12.69 26.13 -5.15
CA LEU A 146 -12.03 27.39 -5.43
C LEU A 146 -10.81 27.64 -4.51
N GLN A 147 -10.94 27.27 -3.24
CA GLN A 147 -9.85 27.39 -2.27
C GLN A 147 -8.70 26.44 -2.61
N SER A 148 -9.01 25.17 -2.90
CA SER A 148 -8.02 24.17 -3.31
C SER A 148 -7.30 24.60 -4.59
N LEU A 149 -8.05 25.04 -5.60
CA LEU A 149 -7.52 25.60 -6.84
C LEU A 149 -6.53 26.73 -6.59
N ARG A 150 -6.92 27.73 -5.79
CA ARG A 150 -6.06 28.85 -5.46
C ARG A 150 -4.78 28.39 -4.77
N GLN A 151 -4.90 27.55 -3.73
CA GLN A 151 -3.75 27.10 -2.95
C GLN A 151 -2.79 26.26 -3.78
N THR A 152 -3.29 25.28 -4.53
CA THR A 152 -2.45 24.40 -5.35
C THR A 152 -1.86 25.13 -6.56
N SER A 153 -2.55 26.12 -7.13
CA SER A 153 -2.00 26.94 -8.22
C SER A 153 -0.84 27.82 -7.75
N LEU A 154 -0.95 28.41 -6.55
CA LEU A 154 0.15 29.18 -5.95
C LEU A 154 1.35 28.28 -5.61
N ALA A 155 1.09 27.11 -5.03
CA ALA A 155 2.15 26.13 -4.76
C ALA A 155 2.85 25.66 -6.05
N TRP A 156 2.09 25.42 -7.13
CA TRP A 156 2.64 25.08 -8.43
C TRP A 156 3.51 26.21 -9.00
N LEU A 157 3.05 27.45 -8.89
CA LEU A 157 3.80 28.62 -9.35
C LEU A 157 5.16 28.71 -8.63
N ASP A 158 5.17 28.59 -7.31
CA ASP A 158 6.40 28.66 -6.52
C ASP A 158 7.38 27.53 -6.87
N GLN A 159 6.87 26.33 -7.11
CA GLN A 159 7.68 25.15 -7.37
C GLN A 159 8.21 25.07 -8.82
N TYR A 160 7.37 25.37 -9.81
CA TYR A 160 7.68 25.12 -11.23
C TYR A 160 7.97 26.39 -12.04
N CYS A 161 7.57 27.57 -11.56
CA CYS A 161 7.78 28.84 -12.27
C CYS A 161 8.88 29.72 -11.67
N SER A 162 9.64 29.21 -10.70
CA SER A 162 10.85 29.90 -10.22
C SER A 162 11.93 29.93 -11.31
N LEU A 163 12.74 30.99 -11.38
CA LEU A 163 13.85 31.09 -12.34
C LEU A 163 14.82 29.88 -12.31
N PRO A 164 15.20 29.34 -11.13
CA PRO A 164 16.01 28.12 -11.06
C PRO A 164 15.34 26.88 -11.67
N ALA A 165 14.01 26.75 -11.59
CA ALA A 165 13.25 25.64 -12.16
C ALA A 165 12.96 25.83 -13.65
N LEU A 166 12.66 27.05 -14.09
CA LEU A 166 12.32 27.36 -15.49
C LEU A 166 13.52 27.24 -16.42
N ARG A 167 14.71 27.69 -15.97
CA ARG A 167 15.92 27.70 -16.80
C ARG A 167 16.26 26.32 -17.40
N PRO A 168 16.38 25.23 -16.61
CA PRO A 168 16.66 23.91 -17.17
C PRO A 168 15.52 23.40 -18.06
N THR A 169 14.26 23.65 -17.70
CA THR A 169 13.08 23.23 -18.48
C THR A 169 13.07 23.87 -19.87
N VAL A 170 13.23 25.19 -19.95
CA VAL A 170 13.25 25.93 -21.21
C VAL A 170 14.47 25.56 -22.05
N LEU A 171 15.66 25.45 -21.44
CA LEU A 171 16.86 25.03 -22.16
C LEU A 171 16.74 23.62 -22.72
N ASN A 172 16.09 22.70 -21.99
CA ASN A 172 15.84 21.36 -22.48
C ASN A 172 14.85 21.35 -23.65
N SER A 173 13.76 22.12 -23.59
CA SER A 173 12.82 22.28 -24.69
C SER A 173 13.46 22.92 -25.93
N LEU A 174 14.32 23.94 -25.75
CA LEU A 174 15.08 24.56 -26.84
C LEU A 174 16.10 23.59 -27.44
N ARG A 175 16.78 22.79 -26.60
CA ARG A 175 17.67 21.73 -27.06
C ARG A 175 16.90 20.71 -27.87
N GLN A 176 15.77 20.21 -27.37
CA GLN A 176 14.91 19.27 -28.10
C GLN A 176 14.51 19.85 -29.46
N LEU A 177 14.01 21.08 -29.48
CA LEU A 177 13.65 21.80 -30.71
C LEU A 177 14.83 21.86 -31.69
N SER A 178 16.02 22.20 -31.20
CA SER A 178 17.22 22.29 -32.04
C SER A 178 17.66 20.95 -32.63
N THR A 179 17.37 19.83 -31.94
CA THR A 179 17.70 18.48 -32.40
C THR A 179 16.61 17.84 -33.25
N SER A 180 15.35 18.25 -33.09
CA SER A 180 14.20 17.67 -33.80
C SER A 180 13.80 18.44 -35.06
N THR A 181 14.39 19.61 -35.28
CA THR A 181 14.08 20.50 -36.40
C THR A 181 15.34 21.01 -37.08
N SER A 182 15.18 21.59 -38.26
CA SER A 182 16.27 22.29 -38.96
C SER A 182 16.44 23.74 -38.48
N ILE A 183 15.97 24.12 -37.29
CA ILE A 183 15.93 25.54 -36.88
C ILE A 183 17.32 26.22 -36.88
N LEU A 184 18.39 25.47 -36.64
CA LEU A 184 19.75 25.98 -36.63
C LEU A 184 20.44 25.95 -38.00
N THR A 185 19.94 25.15 -38.95
CA THR A 185 20.56 24.91 -40.26
C THR A 185 19.79 25.54 -41.41
N ASP A 186 18.46 25.44 -41.38
CA ASP A 186 17.54 26.08 -42.31
C ASP A 186 16.24 26.49 -41.58
N PRO A 187 16.19 27.74 -41.07
CA PRO A 187 15.02 28.30 -40.41
C PRO A 187 13.79 28.44 -41.34
N GLY A 188 13.99 28.45 -42.67
CA GLY A 188 12.92 28.61 -43.65
C GLY A 188 11.95 27.43 -43.69
N CYS A 189 12.41 26.23 -43.29
CA CYS A 189 11.60 25.01 -43.25
C CYS A 189 10.74 24.87 -41.98
N ILE A 190 10.94 25.71 -40.95
CA ILE A 190 10.22 25.60 -39.68
C ILE A 190 8.70 25.75 -39.81
N PRO A 191 8.15 26.65 -40.65
CA PRO A 191 6.71 26.75 -40.86
C PRO A 191 6.09 25.44 -41.37
N GLU A 192 6.77 24.76 -42.30
CA GLU A 192 6.31 23.47 -42.85
C GLU A 192 6.46 22.35 -41.81
N GLN A 193 7.58 22.30 -41.08
CA GLN A 193 7.81 21.32 -40.01
C GLN A 193 6.80 21.46 -38.87
N ALA A 194 6.46 22.70 -38.48
CA ALA A 194 5.44 22.98 -37.47
C ALA A 194 4.05 22.51 -37.92
N THR A 195 3.71 22.76 -39.19
CA THR A 195 2.44 22.32 -39.78
C THR A 195 2.35 20.80 -39.82
N ARG A 196 3.41 20.12 -40.31
CA ARG A 196 3.49 18.65 -40.31
C ARG A 196 3.38 18.05 -38.92
N ALA A 197 4.07 18.63 -37.94
CA ALA A 197 4.07 18.12 -36.57
C ALA A 197 2.66 18.09 -35.94
N VAL A 198 1.78 19.03 -36.29
CA VAL A 198 0.41 19.08 -35.75
C VAL A 198 -0.61 18.30 -36.58
N THR A 199 -0.34 18.03 -37.86
CA THR A 199 -1.21 17.24 -38.75
C THR A 199 -0.89 15.75 -38.73
N GLU A 200 0.39 15.37 -38.69
CA GLU A 200 0.83 13.97 -38.71
C GLU A 200 0.84 13.34 -37.30
N GLY A 201 1.05 14.14 -36.25
CA GLY A 201 1.05 13.69 -34.85
C GLY A 201 -0.29 13.16 -34.32
N THR A 202 -1.38 13.29 -35.08
CA THR A 202 -2.72 12.81 -34.68
C THR A 202 -3.06 11.42 -35.28
N LEU A 203 -2.23 10.89 -36.20
CA LEU A 203 -2.50 9.66 -36.96
C LEU A 203 -2.00 8.36 -36.29
N GLY A 204 -1.59 8.44 -35.02
CA GLY A 204 -1.13 7.29 -34.23
C GLY A 204 -1.88 7.16 -32.90
N LYS A 205 -3.20 6.95 -32.95
CA LYS A 205 -3.96 6.26 -31.90
C LYS A 205 -4.59 5.02 -32.53
#